data_AF-A0A349TGM3-F1
#
_entry.id   AF-A0A349TGM3-F1
#
_cell.length_a   1.000
_cell.length_b   1.000
_cell.length_c   1.000
_cell.angle_alpha   90.00
_cell.angle_beta   90.00
_cell.angle_gamma   90.00
#
_symmetry.space_group_name_H-M   'P 1'
#
loop_
_entity.id
_entity.type
_entity.pdbx_description
1 polymer ?
#
loop_
_entity_poly.entity_id
_entity_poly.type
_entity_poly.pdbx_seq_one_letter_code
_entity_poly.pdbx_strand_id
1 'polypeptide(L)'
;IALIRNPASRLILAADTPATEPVLFVDGEAYPCTAELVPGIRKLCAVSPEDTFEIAELWAQEAGQALLCKLVQEGALWLAEAED
;
A
#
# COMPACT_ATOMS: atom_id res chain seq x y z
N ILE A 1 -8.81 1.36 -13.63
CA ILE A 1 -8.67 0.38 -12.54
C ILE A 1 -8.19 1.12 -11.31
N ALA A 2 -9.02 1.14 -10.28
CA ALA A 2 -8.76 1.70 -8.96
C ALA A 2 -8.32 0.59 -8.00
N LEU A 3 -7.55 0.94 -6.97
CA LEU A 3 -7.32 0.07 -5.81
C LEU A 3 -8.14 0.59 -4.62
N ILE A 4 -8.89 -0.32 -4.00
CA ILE A 4 -9.69 -0.08 -2.80
C ILE A 4 -9.04 -0.84 -1.65
N ARG A 5 -8.99 -0.25 -0.46
CA ARG A 5 -8.50 -0.93 0.74
C ARG A 5 -9.56 -1.85 1.33
N ASN A 6 -9.15 -3.03 1.78
CA ASN A 6 -10.05 -3.87 2.56
C ASN A 6 -10.27 -3.25 3.95
N PRO A 7 -11.51 -2.92 4.36
CA PRO A 7 -11.81 -2.36 5.69
C PRO A 7 -11.47 -3.29 6.85
N ALA A 8 -11.38 -4.59 6.61
CA ALA A 8 -10.94 -5.54 7.62
C ALA A 8 -9.43 -5.51 7.86
N SER A 9 -8.64 -5.04 6.88
CA SER A 9 -7.18 -5.05 6.94
C SER A 9 -6.59 -3.80 7.58
N ARG A 10 -5.62 -4.02 8.47
CA ARG A 10 -4.88 -2.98 9.19
C ARG A 10 -3.51 -2.77 8.56
N LEU A 11 -3.30 -1.59 7.99
CA LEU A 11 -2.04 -1.19 7.38
C LEU A 11 -1.36 -0.14 8.27
N ILE A 12 -0.10 -0.38 8.64
CA ILE A 12 0.71 0.52 9.47
C ILE A 12 2.09 0.65 8.84
N LEU A 13 2.52 1.87 8.54
CA LEU A 13 3.88 2.13 8.07
C LEU A 13 4.77 2.54 9.25
N ALA A 14 5.84 1.77 9.48
CA ALA A 14 6.95 2.16 10.34
C ALA A 14 8.08 2.74 9.47
N ALA A 15 8.17 4.07 9.40
CA ALA A 15 9.17 4.78 8.59
C ALA A 15 9.83 5.99 9.27
N ASP A 16 9.50 6.26 10.55
CA ASP A 16 9.89 7.52 11.21
C ASP A 16 11.26 7.46 11.90
N THR A 17 11.87 6.27 11.98
CA THR A 17 13.24 6.11 12.48
C THR A 17 14.24 6.06 11.31
N PRO A 18 15.12 7.06 11.15
CA PRO A 18 16.07 7.13 10.02
C PRO A 18 17.15 6.04 10.06
N ALA A 19 17.28 5.30 11.15
CA ALA A 19 18.23 4.19 11.30
C ALA A 19 17.66 2.81 10.89
N THR A 20 16.38 2.74 10.54
CA THR A 20 15.68 1.49 10.17
C THR A 20 15.08 1.61 8.78
N GLU A 21 15.23 0.57 7.97
CA GLU A 21 14.53 0.49 6.70
C GLU A 21 13.00 0.59 6.94
N PRO A 22 12.27 1.33 6.10
CA PRO A 22 10.81 1.41 6.20
C PRO A 22 10.17 0.02 6.11
N VAL A 23 9.19 -0.23 6.96
CA VAL A 23 8.42 -1.49 6.94
C VAL A 23 6.93 -1.17 6.94
N LEU A 24 6.21 -1.69 5.95
CA LEU A 24 4.76 -1.74 5.97
C LEU A 24 4.34 -3.01 6.73
N PHE A 25 3.47 -2.85 7.72
CA PHE A 25 2.80 -3.96 8.40
C PHE A 25 1.37 -4.08 7.89
N VAL A 26 0.96 -5.29 7.49
CA VAL A 26 -0.40 -5.60 7.05
C VAL A 26 -0.90 -6.78 7.86
N ASP A 27 -1.90 -6.55 8.71
CA ASP A 27 -2.48 -7.59 9.58
C ASP A 27 -1.46 -8.37 10.42
N GLY A 28 -0.33 -7.72 10.74
CA GLY A 28 0.79 -8.29 11.52
C GLY A 28 1.94 -8.85 10.68
N GLU A 29 1.76 -9.02 9.37
CA GLU A 29 2.82 -9.44 8.43
C GLU A 29 3.69 -8.24 8.02
N ALA A 30 5.00 -8.44 7.90
CA ALA A 30 5.97 -7.39 7.62
C ALA A 30 6.41 -7.39 6.14
N TYR A 31 6.38 -6.21 5.52
CA TYR A 31 6.77 -5.98 4.13
C TYR A 31 7.86 -4.91 4.13
N PRO A 32 9.14 -5.30 3.97
CA PRO A 32 10.24 -4.35 3.82
C PRO A 32 10.01 -3.46 2.61
N CYS A 33 10.22 -2.16 2.77
CA CYS A 33 9.96 -1.15 1.75
C CYS A 33 11.19 -0.26 1.56
N THR A 34 11.47 0.12 0.32
CA THR A 34 12.49 1.12 0.03
C THR A 34 11.97 2.52 0.39
N ALA A 35 12.88 3.46 0.66
CA ALA A 35 12.54 4.85 0.97
C ALA A 35 11.71 5.53 -0.16
N GLU A 36 11.90 5.10 -1.40
CA GLU A 36 11.20 5.62 -2.59
C GLU A 36 9.71 5.26 -2.62
N LEU A 37 9.30 4.19 -1.91
CA LEU A 37 7.90 3.76 -1.82
C LEU A 37 7.16 4.43 -0.65
N VAL A 38 7.88 4.99 0.32
CA VAL A 38 7.32 5.58 1.54
C VAL A 38 6.21 6.59 1.27
N PRO A 39 6.34 7.56 0.33
CA PRO A 39 5.27 8.52 0.07
C PRO A 39 3.97 7.85 -0.38
N GLY A 40 4.05 6.88 -1.28
CA GLY A 40 2.89 6.12 -1.77
C GLY A 40 2.27 5.24 -0.69
N ILE A 41 3.10 4.58 0.13
CA ILE A 41 2.62 3.75 1.24
C ILE A 41 1.99 4.61 2.34
N ARG A 42 2.51 5.82 2.62
CA ARG A 42 1.88 6.76 3.54
C ARG A 42 0.48 7.13 3.08
N LYS A 43 0.31 7.42 1.79
CA LYS A 43 -1.03 7.67 1.22
C LYS A 43 -1.93 6.46 1.39
N LEU A 44 -1.45 5.26 1.04
CA LEU A 44 -2.20 4.02 1.23
C LEU A 44 -2.67 3.85 2.69
N CYS A 45 -1.80 4.10 3.67
CA CYS A 45 -2.14 3.98 5.09
C CYS A 45 -3.12 5.06 5.57
N ALA A 46 -3.06 6.28 4.99
CA ALA A 46 -3.89 7.42 5.38
C ALA A 46 -5.30 7.42 4.77
N VAL A 47 -5.49 6.75 3.64
CA VAL A 47 -6.77 6.62 2.91
C VAL A 47 -7.74 5.74 3.69
N SER A 48 -9.00 6.17 3.82
CA SER A 48 -10.04 5.39 4.49
C SER A 48 -10.32 4.12 3.66
N PRO A 49 -10.75 3.00 4.26
CA PRO A 49 -11.00 1.79 3.49
C PRO A 49 -11.97 1.93 2.32
N GLU A 50 -12.89 2.89 2.44
CA GLU A 50 -13.93 3.15 1.44
C GLU A 50 -13.45 4.08 0.30
N ASP A 51 -12.25 4.65 0.42
CA ASP A 51 -11.71 5.60 -0.54
C ASP A 51 -10.90 4.89 -1.63
N THR A 52 -11.13 5.28 -2.87
CA THR A 52 -10.32 4.90 -4.02
C THR A 52 -8.96 5.60 -3.97
N PHE A 53 -7.88 4.84 -4.11
CA PHE A 53 -6.53 5.37 -4.13
C PHE A 53 -5.93 5.41 -5.54
N GLU A 54 -5.27 6.52 -5.88
CA GLU A 54 -4.51 6.66 -7.13
C GLU A 54 -3.13 6.00 -7.00
N ILE A 55 -2.92 4.95 -7.80
CA ILE A 55 -1.77 4.05 -7.62
C ILE A 55 -0.55 4.46 -8.45
N ALA A 56 -0.63 5.55 -9.23
CA ALA A 56 0.37 5.89 -10.24
C ALA A 56 1.80 5.97 -9.65
N GLU A 57 1.96 6.52 -8.45
CA GLU A 57 3.26 6.65 -7.78
C GLU A 57 3.85 5.29 -7.33
N LEU A 58 3.01 4.39 -6.81
CA LEU A 58 3.44 3.04 -6.42
C LEU A 58 3.64 2.14 -7.64
N TRP A 59 2.80 2.30 -8.67
CA TRP A 59 2.85 1.51 -9.88
C TRP A 59 4.01 1.88 -10.80
N ALA A 60 4.56 3.10 -10.68
CA ALA A 60 5.71 3.54 -11.46
C ALA A 60 7.01 2.76 -11.14
N GLN A 61 7.06 2.06 -10.00
CA GLN A 61 8.24 1.34 -9.53
C GLN A 61 7.98 -0.17 -9.48
N GLU A 62 8.92 -0.99 -9.95
CA GLU A 62 8.78 -2.46 -9.96
C GLU A 62 8.51 -3.03 -8.55
N ALA A 63 9.22 -2.52 -7.54
CA ALA A 63 9.02 -2.91 -6.15
C ALA A 63 7.62 -2.54 -5.63
N GLY A 64 7.07 -1.40 -6.08
CA GLY A 64 5.72 -0.98 -5.74
C GLY A 64 4.65 -1.83 -6.44
N GLN A 65 4.86 -2.20 -7.71
CA GLN A 65 3.99 -3.16 -8.40
C GLN A 65 3.95 -4.51 -7.70
N ALA A 66 5.12 -5.05 -7.34
CA ALA A 66 5.22 -6.33 -6.63
C ALA A 66 4.49 -6.29 -5.28
N LEU A 67 4.65 -5.19 -4.52
CA LEU A 67 3.93 -4.98 -3.27
C LEU A 67 2.42 -4.93 -3.50
N LEU A 68 1.93 -4.11 -4.43
CA LEU A 68 0.50 -3.99 -4.72
C LEU A 68 -0.12 -5.32 -5.15
N CYS A 69 0.55 -6.07 -6.03
CA CYS A 69 0.12 -7.41 -6.44
C CYS A 69 0.01 -8.36 -5.25
N LYS A 70 1.01 -8.36 -4.35
CA LYS A 70 1.00 -9.20 -3.15
C LYS A 70 -0.18 -8.85 -2.23
N LEU A 71 -0.40 -7.55 -1.98
CA LEU A 71 -1.51 -7.09 -1.15
C LEU A 71 -2.89 -7.39 -1.73
N VAL A 72 -3.03 -7.39 -3.06
CA VAL A 72 -4.26 -7.84 -3.73
C VAL A 72 -4.46 -9.35 -3.57
N GLN A 73 -3.41 -10.14 -3.75
CA GLN A 73 -3.46 -11.61 -3.60
C GLN A 73 -3.82 -12.02 -2.16
N GLU A 74 -3.32 -11.28 -1.17
CA GLU A 74 -3.59 -11.51 0.25
C GLU A 74 -4.93 -10.89 0.71
N GLY A 75 -5.62 -10.18 -0.19
CA GLY A 75 -6.94 -9.60 0.08
C GLY A 75 -6.92 -8.34 0.94
N ALA A 76 -5.75 -7.75 1.16
CA ALA A 76 -5.62 -6.45 1.83
C ALA A 76 -6.07 -5.29 0.93
N LEU A 77 -6.00 -5.47 -0.40
CA LEU A 77 -6.51 -4.55 -1.41
C LEU A 77 -7.40 -5.26 -2.43
N TRP A 78 -8.29 -4.50 -3.06
CA TRP A 78 -9.16 -4.96 -4.14
C TRP A 78 -9.04 -4.08 -5.37
N LEU A 79 -9.13 -4.69 -6.55
CA LEU A 79 -9.21 -3.97 -7.82
C LEU A 79 -10.67 -3.60 -8.10
N ALA A 80 -10.92 -2.34 -8.40
CA ALA A 80 -12.20 -1.83 -8.87
C ALA A 80 -12.04 -1.20 -10.27
N GLU A 81 -13.09 -1.20 -11.06
CA GLU A 81 -13.12 -0.37 -12.27
C GLU A 81 -13.20 1.10 -11.84
N ALA A 82 -12.44 1.97 -12.52
CA ALA A 82 -12.62 3.40 -12.32
C ALA A 82 -13.83 3.77 -13.16
N GLU A 83 -14.87 4.37 -12.59
CA GLU A 83 -15.96 4.94 -13.37
C GLU A 83 -15.40 6.11 -14.19
N ASP A 84 -15.65 6.09 -15.52
CA ASP A 84 -15.21 7.10 -16.49
C ASP A 84 -15.76 8.52 -16.20
#